data_AF-A0A951DDL4-F1
#
_entry.id   AF-A0A951DDL4-F1
#
_cell.length_a   1.000
_cell.length_b   1.000
_cell.length_c   1.000
_cell.angle_alpha   90.00
_cell.angle_beta   90.00
_cell.angle_gamma   90.00
#
_symmetry.space_group_name_H-M   'P 1'
#
loop_
_entity.id
_entity.type
_entity.pdbx_description
1 polymer ?
#
loop_
_entity_poly.entity_id
_entity_poly.type
_entity_poly.pdbx_seq_one_letter_code
_entity_poly.pdbx_strand_id
1 'polypeptide(L)'
;IYFETYASWASRYHTHGNPLFVPEARGSDAGAANAFYTFGQHDAIGFCPFAVDAENAASPIARAYAALKELSPLILDKQGTGDMAGVVLEPEATAGEVELGGYRMRVVWAREPRALSIGELQDRNATLPRAGVLFIHAGPDEFYVSGNGGVLVYFTSLQGKAPLTGIESLDEGSFIDGQWKPGRRLNGDENGQGQLLRLPAGSDDGVRIYRVRLYGYR
;
A
#
# COMPACT_ATOMS: atom_id res chain seq x y z
N ILE A 1 -16.45 -0.69 -10.02
CA ILE A 1 -15.45 -1.39 -10.84
C ILE A 1 -15.20 -2.78 -10.27
N TYR A 2 -15.63 -3.82 -10.99
CA TYR A 2 -15.51 -5.23 -10.57
C TYR A 2 -14.53 -6.04 -11.43
N PHE A 3 -13.79 -5.39 -12.33
CA PHE A 3 -12.96 -6.05 -13.32
C PHE A 3 -11.57 -6.43 -12.79
N GLU A 4 -10.97 -7.45 -13.42
CA GLU A 4 -9.61 -7.91 -13.12
C GLU A 4 -8.52 -6.93 -13.58
N THR A 5 -8.83 -5.96 -14.45
CA THR A 5 -7.90 -4.91 -14.91
C THR A 5 -8.22 -3.57 -14.26
N TYR A 6 -8.19 -3.51 -12.93
CA TYR A 6 -8.75 -2.37 -12.18
C TYR A 6 -8.07 -1.04 -12.52
N ALA A 7 -6.73 -0.99 -12.52
CA ALA A 7 -5.98 0.23 -12.83
C ALA A 7 -6.28 0.77 -14.23
N SER A 8 -6.46 -0.11 -15.21
CA SER A 8 -6.82 0.29 -16.58
C SER A 8 -8.19 0.95 -16.62
N TRP A 9 -9.14 0.47 -15.84
CA TRP A 9 -10.46 1.11 -15.73
C TRP A 9 -10.39 2.41 -14.95
N ALA A 10 -9.81 2.43 -13.75
CA ALA A 10 -9.71 3.63 -12.92
C ALA A 10 -9.03 4.79 -13.67
N SER A 11 -7.94 4.53 -14.39
CA SER A 11 -7.23 5.54 -15.17
C SER A 11 -8.05 6.15 -16.32
N ARG A 12 -8.97 5.41 -16.94
CA ARG A 12 -9.85 5.95 -17.98
C ARG A 12 -10.88 6.93 -17.44
N TYR A 13 -11.23 6.82 -16.16
CA TYR A 13 -12.18 7.73 -15.51
C TYR A 13 -11.50 8.87 -14.76
N HIS A 14 -10.22 8.75 -14.37
CA HIS A 14 -9.47 9.90 -13.85
C HIS A 14 -8.93 10.75 -15.01
N THR A 15 -9.65 11.80 -15.39
CA THR A 15 -9.25 12.71 -16.47
C THR A 15 -9.36 14.17 -16.03
N HIS A 16 -8.76 15.09 -16.79
CA HIS A 16 -8.84 16.51 -16.49
C HIS A 16 -10.29 16.99 -16.44
N GLY A 17 -10.70 17.59 -15.33
CA GLY A 17 -12.07 18.03 -15.09
C GLY A 17 -13.04 16.91 -14.66
N ASN A 18 -12.57 15.67 -14.50
CA ASN A 18 -13.36 14.54 -14.02
C ASN A 18 -12.66 13.86 -12.83
N PRO A 19 -12.86 14.33 -11.59
CA PRO A 19 -12.30 13.69 -10.41
C PRO A 19 -12.82 12.25 -10.30
N LEU A 20 -11.94 11.32 -9.91
CA LEU A 20 -12.32 9.93 -9.82
C LEU A 20 -13.17 9.68 -8.58
N PHE A 21 -14.39 9.19 -8.80
CA PHE A 21 -15.23 8.57 -7.79
C PHE A 21 -15.56 7.14 -8.22
N VAL A 22 -15.34 6.16 -7.35
CA VAL A 22 -15.65 4.76 -7.61
C VAL A 22 -16.92 4.39 -6.85
N PRO A 23 -18.12 4.50 -7.46
CA PRO A 23 -19.39 4.38 -6.75
C PRO A 23 -19.74 2.96 -6.32
N GLU A 24 -19.10 1.95 -6.91
CA GLU A 24 -19.29 0.55 -6.57
C GLU A 24 -17.98 -0.22 -6.72
N ALA A 25 -17.69 -1.17 -5.83
CA ALA A 25 -16.51 -2.03 -5.89
C ALA A 25 -16.71 -3.31 -5.07
N ARG A 26 -15.80 -4.28 -5.22
CA ARG A 26 -15.74 -5.48 -4.35
C ARG A 26 -15.40 -5.07 -2.91
N GLY A 27 -15.92 -5.80 -1.91
CA GLY A 27 -15.53 -5.69 -0.48
C GLY A 27 -14.42 -6.66 -0.03
N SER A 28 -13.99 -7.56 -0.93
CA SER A 28 -12.91 -8.54 -0.66
C SER A 28 -11.52 -7.90 -0.59
N ASP A 29 -10.47 -8.71 -0.40
CA ASP A 29 -9.08 -8.27 -0.44
C ASP A 29 -8.71 -7.45 -1.68
N ALA A 30 -9.26 -7.84 -2.84
CA ALA A 30 -9.07 -7.08 -4.08
C ALA A 30 -9.70 -5.68 -3.99
N GLY A 31 -10.84 -5.55 -3.32
CA GLY A 31 -11.49 -4.28 -3.03
C GLY A 31 -10.67 -3.38 -2.11
N ALA A 32 -10.16 -3.94 -1.02
CA ALA A 32 -9.26 -3.26 -0.10
C ALA A 32 -7.98 -2.75 -0.82
N ALA A 33 -7.35 -3.60 -1.63
CA ALA A 33 -6.22 -3.23 -2.46
C ALA A 33 -6.56 -2.09 -3.45
N ASN A 34 -7.70 -2.19 -4.12
CA ASN A 34 -8.16 -1.14 -5.03
C ASN A 34 -8.36 0.20 -4.32
N ALA A 35 -8.87 0.21 -3.09
CA ALA A 35 -9.09 1.44 -2.33
C ALA A 35 -7.77 2.20 -2.10
N PHE A 36 -6.73 1.53 -1.62
CA PHE A 36 -5.40 2.13 -1.43
C PHE A 36 -4.83 2.71 -2.72
N TYR A 37 -4.85 1.92 -3.81
CA TYR A 37 -4.39 2.37 -5.11
C TYR A 37 -5.21 3.57 -5.62
N THR A 38 -6.52 3.57 -5.41
CA THR A 38 -7.44 4.61 -5.91
C THR A 38 -7.17 5.96 -5.26
N PHE A 39 -7.03 5.99 -3.93
CA PHE A 39 -6.68 7.22 -3.23
C PHE A 39 -5.25 7.67 -3.54
N GLY A 40 -4.30 6.74 -3.64
CA GLY A 40 -2.89 7.07 -3.87
C GLY A 40 -2.55 7.52 -5.28
N GLN A 41 -3.14 6.90 -6.29
CA GLN A 41 -2.75 7.13 -7.69
C GLN A 41 -3.65 8.12 -8.43
N HIS A 42 -4.88 8.33 -7.95
CA HIS A 42 -5.91 9.06 -8.70
C HIS A 42 -6.51 10.26 -7.97
N ASP A 43 -5.95 10.66 -6.82
CA ASP A 43 -6.51 11.76 -6.00
C ASP A 43 -8.02 11.60 -5.79
N ALA A 44 -8.46 10.36 -5.65
CA ALA A 44 -9.87 10.02 -5.77
C ALA A 44 -10.70 10.66 -4.64
N ILE A 45 -11.88 11.17 -5.00
CA ILE A 45 -12.80 11.80 -4.04
C ILE A 45 -13.66 10.77 -3.31
N GLY A 46 -13.61 9.50 -3.72
CA GLY A 46 -14.26 8.42 -2.99
C GLY A 46 -14.15 7.06 -3.66
N PHE A 47 -14.37 6.04 -2.85
CA PHE A 47 -14.41 4.63 -3.22
C PHE A 47 -15.52 3.99 -2.39
N CYS A 48 -16.42 3.22 -2.99
CA CYS A 48 -17.60 2.68 -2.32
C CYS A 48 -17.75 1.17 -2.63
N PRO A 49 -17.39 0.27 -1.70
CA PRO A 49 -17.71 -1.15 -1.82
C PRO A 49 -19.23 -1.36 -1.81
N PHE A 50 -19.71 -2.30 -2.61
CA PHE A 50 -21.12 -2.70 -2.65
C PHE A 50 -21.42 -3.76 -1.59
N ALA A 51 -22.68 -3.84 -1.14
CA ALA A 51 -23.19 -4.84 -0.19
C ALA A 51 -22.45 -4.89 1.16
N VAL A 52 -22.09 -3.72 1.71
CA VAL A 52 -21.40 -3.62 3.02
C VAL A 52 -22.26 -4.04 4.22
N ASP A 53 -23.57 -4.22 4.02
CA ASP A 53 -24.49 -4.76 5.03
C ASP A 53 -24.18 -6.21 5.43
N ALA A 54 -23.44 -6.95 4.60
CA ALA A 54 -22.96 -8.29 4.90
C ALA A 54 -21.54 -8.32 5.52
N GLU A 55 -20.85 -7.18 5.58
CA GLU A 55 -19.47 -7.09 6.07
C GLU A 55 -19.39 -6.98 7.59
N ASN A 56 -18.27 -7.41 8.17
CA ASN A 56 -17.99 -7.24 9.60
C ASN A 56 -16.67 -6.49 9.81
N ALA A 57 -16.37 -6.12 11.06
CA ALA A 57 -15.17 -5.36 11.43
C ALA A 57 -13.85 -6.08 11.10
N ALA A 58 -13.88 -7.40 10.93
CA ALA A 58 -12.72 -8.20 10.55
C ALA A 58 -12.55 -8.34 9.03
N SER A 59 -13.49 -7.84 8.22
CA SER A 59 -13.41 -7.90 6.77
C SER A 59 -12.20 -7.11 6.20
N PRO A 60 -11.67 -7.50 5.03
CA PRO A 60 -10.57 -6.78 4.39
C PRO A 60 -10.89 -5.29 4.17
N ILE A 61 -12.10 -4.98 3.70
CA ILE A 61 -12.48 -3.60 3.42
C ILE A 61 -12.65 -2.76 4.69
N ALA A 62 -13.16 -3.33 5.79
CA ALA A 62 -13.24 -2.63 7.08
C ALA A 62 -11.84 -2.29 7.61
N ARG A 63 -10.89 -3.22 7.52
CA ARG A 63 -9.48 -2.97 7.91
C ARG A 63 -8.83 -1.89 7.05
N ALA A 64 -9.04 -1.92 5.74
CA ALA A 64 -8.54 -0.89 4.83
C ALA A 64 -9.11 0.50 5.18
N TYR A 65 -10.41 0.57 5.47
CA TYR A 65 -11.07 1.82 5.81
C TYR A 65 -10.67 2.36 7.18
N ALA A 66 -10.35 1.51 8.15
CA ALA A 66 -9.78 1.95 9.41
C ALA A 66 -8.46 2.71 9.18
N ALA A 67 -7.54 2.13 8.39
CA ALA A 67 -6.27 2.79 8.06
C ALA A 67 -6.45 4.03 7.19
N LEU A 68 -7.31 3.98 6.16
CA LEU A 68 -7.60 5.13 5.30
C LEU A 68 -8.27 6.28 6.08
N LYS A 69 -9.11 5.98 7.08
CA LYS A 69 -9.69 7.00 7.97
C LYS A 69 -8.62 7.71 8.78
N GLU A 70 -7.67 6.97 9.35
CA GLU A 70 -6.53 7.55 10.07
C GLU A 70 -5.64 8.40 9.16
N LEU A 71 -5.41 7.95 7.93
CA LEU A 71 -4.62 8.67 6.92
C LEU A 71 -5.37 9.83 6.25
N SER A 72 -6.69 9.94 6.42
CA SER A 72 -7.52 10.90 5.69
C SER A 72 -7.04 12.35 5.81
N PRO A 73 -6.60 12.86 6.98
CA PRO A 73 -6.07 14.23 7.06
C PRO A 73 -4.86 14.47 6.15
N LEU A 74 -3.95 13.49 6.05
CA LEU A 74 -2.80 13.57 5.15
C LEU A 74 -3.20 13.40 3.69
N ILE A 75 -4.09 12.45 3.39
CA ILE A 75 -4.57 12.24 2.01
C ILE A 75 -5.21 13.52 1.49
N LEU A 76 -6.08 14.15 2.27
CA LEU A 76 -6.76 15.40 1.90
C LEU A 76 -5.79 16.58 1.75
N ASP A 77 -4.76 16.68 2.59
CA ASP A 77 -3.70 17.70 2.46
C ASP A 77 -2.87 17.52 1.18
N LYS A 78 -2.64 16.27 0.76
CA LYS A 78 -1.77 15.95 -0.37
C LYS A 78 -2.50 15.76 -1.71
N GLN A 79 -3.83 15.71 -1.73
CA GLN A 79 -4.59 15.55 -2.98
C GLN A 79 -4.25 16.63 -4.01
N GLY A 80 -3.91 16.19 -5.23
CA GLY A 80 -3.58 17.07 -6.35
C GLY A 80 -2.22 17.78 -6.26
N THR A 81 -1.41 17.50 -5.24
CA THR A 81 -0.08 18.10 -5.07
C THR A 81 1.03 17.31 -5.79
N GLY A 82 0.76 16.05 -6.13
CA GLY A 82 1.77 15.11 -6.61
C GLY A 82 2.59 14.44 -5.50
N ASP A 83 2.26 14.66 -4.22
CA ASP A 83 2.91 14.03 -3.06
C ASP A 83 2.28 12.68 -2.65
N MET A 84 1.43 12.10 -3.49
CA MET A 84 0.90 10.74 -3.29
C MET A 84 1.12 9.88 -4.53
N ALA A 85 1.26 8.58 -4.29
CA ALA A 85 1.36 7.59 -5.34
C ALA A 85 0.68 6.29 -4.91
N GLY A 86 0.18 5.52 -5.89
CA GLY A 86 -0.41 4.22 -5.65
C GLY A 86 0.19 3.16 -6.56
N VAL A 87 0.45 1.97 -6.02
CA VAL A 87 0.81 0.79 -6.82
C VAL A 87 -0.24 -0.29 -6.63
N VAL A 88 -0.65 -0.91 -7.73
CA VAL A 88 -1.46 -2.13 -7.72
C VAL A 88 -0.68 -3.26 -8.38
N LEU A 89 -0.68 -4.44 -7.76
CA LEU A 89 -0.20 -5.67 -8.38
C LEU A 89 -1.40 -6.55 -8.73
N GLU A 90 -1.64 -6.70 -10.03
CA GLU A 90 -2.54 -7.73 -10.53
C GLU A 90 -1.91 -9.12 -10.32
N PRO A 91 -2.69 -10.21 -10.19
CA PRO A 91 -2.17 -11.52 -9.79
C PRO A 91 -0.99 -12.05 -10.62
N GLU A 92 -0.98 -11.76 -11.93
CA GLU A 92 0.06 -12.18 -12.87
C GLU A 92 1.27 -11.23 -12.93
N ALA A 93 1.20 -10.08 -12.25
CA ALA A 93 2.30 -9.11 -12.23
C ALA A 93 3.48 -9.64 -11.41
N THR A 94 4.70 -9.46 -11.91
CA THR A 94 5.92 -9.81 -11.17
C THR A 94 6.37 -8.69 -10.24
N ALA A 95 6.10 -7.44 -10.62
CA ALA A 95 6.40 -6.24 -9.86
C ALA A 95 5.54 -5.06 -10.34
N GLY A 96 5.53 -4.00 -9.55
CA GLY A 96 4.97 -2.69 -9.88
C GLY A 96 5.93 -1.63 -9.36
N GLU A 97 6.00 -0.49 -10.04
CA GLU A 97 6.91 0.60 -9.68
C GLU A 97 6.19 1.93 -9.74
N VAL A 98 6.60 2.84 -8.86
CA VAL A 98 6.20 4.24 -8.92
C VAL A 98 7.34 5.12 -8.43
N GLU A 99 7.39 6.37 -8.90
CA GLU A 99 8.36 7.36 -8.45
C GLU A 99 7.63 8.44 -7.66
N LEU A 100 8.16 8.81 -6.50
CA LEU A 100 7.59 9.81 -5.60
C LEU A 100 8.68 10.37 -4.68
N GLY A 101 8.70 11.69 -4.46
CA GLY A 101 9.63 12.33 -3.52
C GLY A 101 11.12 12.13 -3.83
N GLY A 102 11.48 11.90 -5.11
CA GLY A 102 12.87 11.63 -5.52
C GLY A 102 13.34 10.19 -5.27
N TYR A 103 12.41 9.27 -4.97
CA TYR A 103 12.66 7.85 -4.83
C TYR A 103 11.82 7.06 -5.83
N ARG A 104 12.31 5.88 -6.21
CA ARG A 104 11.53 4.83 -6.85
C ARG A 104 11.15 3.79 -5.81
N MET A 105 9.86 3.49 -5.70
CA MET A 105 9.32 2.40 -4.92
C MET A 105 9.04 1.23 -5.85
N ARG A 106 9.71 0.09 -5.62
CA ARG A 106 9.44 -1.17 -6.32
C ARG A 106 8.68 -2.11 -5.40
N VAL A 107 7.47 -2.46 -5.79
CA VAL A 107 6.56 -3.35 -5.06
C VAL A 107 6.58 -4.72 -5.71
N VAL A 108 6.81 -5.77 -4.92
CA VAL A 108 6.79 -7.17 -5.37
C VAL A 108 6.01 -8.03 -4.39
N TRP A 109 5.53 -9.18 -4.83
CA TRP A 109 4.86 -10.13 -3.93
C TRP A 109 5.78 -10.60 -2.81
N ALA A 110 5.28 -10.61 -1.57
CA ALA A 110 5.93 -11.26 -0.44
C ALA A 110 5.76 -12.77 -0.56
N ARG A 111 6.52 -13.40 -1.47
CA ARG A 111 6.57 -14.86 -1.60
C ARG A 111 7.46 -15.40 -0.48
N GLU A 112 6.86 -15.70 0.67
CA GLU A 112 7.51 -16.58 1.64
C GLU A 112 7.74 -17.95 0.99
N PRO A 113 8.93 -18.56 1.06
CA PRO A 113 9.01 -20.02 1.08
C PRO A 113 8.39 -20.43 2.42
N ARG A 114 7.06 -20.58 2.46
CA ARG A 114 6.37 -21.07 3.66
C ARG A 114 7.04 -22.39 4.03
N ALA A 115 7.70 -22.43 5.19
CA ALA A 115 8.14 -23.67 5.79
C ALA A 115 6.92 -24.57 5.84
N LEU A 116 6.95 -25.66 5.09
CA LEU A 116 5.89 -26.66 5.07
C LEU A 116 5.77 -27.20 6.49
N SER A 117 4.79 -26.72 7.25
CA SER A 117 4.24 -27.47 8.36
C SER A 117 3.68 -28.76 7.75
N ILE A 118 4.15 -29.89 8.25
CA ILE A 118 3.69 -31.22 7.82
C ILE A 118 2.22 -31.33 8.21
N GLY A 119 1.33 -30.94 7.30
CA GLY A 119 -0.13 -30.93 7.51
C GLY A 119 -0.90 -29.97 6.60
N GLU A 120 -0.29 -28.88 6.13
CA GLU A 120 -0.97 -27.87 5.32
C GLU A 120 -0.38 -27.83 3.91
N LEU A 121 -0.83 -28.76 3.06
CA LEU A 121 -0.67 -28.62 1.61
C LEU A 121 -1.60 -27.50 1.13
N GLN A 122 -1.20 -26.24 1.37
CA GLN A 122 -1.92 -25.12 0.79
C GLN A 122 -1.58 -25.04 -0.70
N ASP A 123 -2.63 -25.00 -1.51
CA ASP A 123 -2.58 -25.14 -2.96
C ASP A 123 -1.63 -24.10 -3.57
N ARG A 124 -0.49 -24.55 -4.09
CA ARG A 124 0.50 -23.69 -4.77
C ARG A 124 -0.05 -23.04 -6.04
N ASN A 125 -1.26 -23.42 -6.47
CA ASN A 125 -2.00 -22.86 -7.59
C ASN A 125 -3.08 -21.85 -7.18
N ALA A 126 -3.25 -21.53 -5.89
CA ALA A 126 -4.18 -20.49 -5.47
C ALA A 126 -3.77 -19.14 -6.07
N THR A 127 -4.63 -18.55 -6.91
CA THR A 127 -4.40 -17.22 -7.49
C THR A 127 -4.24 -16.21 -6.37
N LEU A 128 -3.13 -15.48 -6.35
CA LEU A 128 -2.90 -14.41 -5.38
C LEU A 128 -4.00 -13.36 -5.53
N PRO A 129 -4.61 -12.86 -4.44
CA PRO A 129 -5.48 -11.70 -4.53
C PRO A 129 -4.64 -10.48 -4.93
N ARG A 130 -5.25 -9.54 -5.67
CA ARG A 130 -4.63 -8.26 -6.00
C ARG A 130 -4.07 -7.57 -4.75
N ALA A 131 -2.87 -6.99 -4.88
CA ALA A 131 -2.29 -6.12 -3.86
C ALA A 131 -2.38 -4.66 -4.25
N GLY A 132 -2.47 -3.78 -3.27
CA GLY A 132 -2.57 -2.33 -3.46
C GLY A 132 -1.85 -1.59 -2.33
N VAL A 133 -1.03 -0.61 -2.70
CA VAL A 133 -0.19 0.17 -1.79
C VAL A 133 -0.40 1.65 -2.05
N LEU A 134 -0.57 2.40 -0.97
CA LEU A 134 -0.59 3.86 -0.93
C LEU A 134 0.72 4.36 -0.34
N PHE A 135 1.36 5.29 -1.03
CA PHE A 135 2.52 6.05 -0.59
C PHE A 135 2.15 7.52 -0.45
N ILE A 136 2.51 8.14 0.68
CA ILE A 136 2.32 9.57 0.94
C ILE A 136 3.68 10.16 1.30
N HIS A 137 4.17 11.11 0.51
CA HIS A 137 5.39 11.85 0.76
C HIS A 137 5.12 12.93 1.82
N ALA A 138 5.78 12.81 2.98
CA ALA A 138 5.54 13.66 4.15
C ALA A 138 6.66 14.66 4.44
N GLY A 139 7.80 14.51 3.75
CA GLY A 139 8.95 15.39 3.86
C GLY A 139 10.17 14.76 3.20
N PRO A 140 11.34 15.44 3.24
CA PRO A 140 12.58 14.90 2.70
C PRO A 140 12.85 13.51 3.28
N ASP A 141 13.00 12.55 2.38
CA ASP A 141 13.29 11.14 2.68
C ASP A 141 12.25 10.45 3.58
N GLU A 142 11.04 11.00 3.70
CA GLU A 142 10.02 10.54 4.64
C GLU A 142 8.69 10.22 3.96
N PHE A 143 8.19 9.02 4.22
CA PHE A 143 6.95 8.50 3.63
C PHE A 143 6.05 7.85 4.67
N TYR A 144 4.74 8.03 4.52
CA TYR A 144 3.76 7.12 5.10
C TYR A 144 3.33 6.09 4.06
N VAL A 145 3.29 4.83 4.46
CA VAL A 145 2.96 3.70 3.57
C VAL A 145 1.91 2.82 4.23
N SER A 146 0.87 2.46 3.47
CA SER A 146 -0.15 1.48 3.89
C SER A 146 -0.67 0.73 2.69
N GLY A 147 -1.25 -0.44 2.89
CA GLY A 147 -1.74 -1.26 1.78
C GLY A 147 -2.31 -2.59 2.21
N ASN A 148 -2.76 -3.35 1.21
CA ASN A 148 -3.30 -4.70 1.36
C ASN A 148 -2.66 -5.65 0.33
N GLY A 149 -2.50 -6.93 0.69
CA GLY A 149 -2.20 -8.00 -0.27
C GLY A 149 -0.81 -8.65 -0.17
N GLY A 150 -0.03 -8.41 0.90
CA GLY A 150 1.19 -9.16 1.16
C GLY A 150 2.32 -8.87 0.17
N VAL A 151 2.99 -7.73 0.35
CA VAL A 151 4.02 -7.25 -0.59
C VAL A 151 5.28 -6.78 0.12
N LEU A 152 6.39 -6.79 -0.61
CA LEU A 152 7.64 -6.16 -0.23
C LEU A 152 7.80 -4.88 -1.05
N VAL A 153 8.27 -3.83 -0.39
CA VAL A 153 8.58 -2.53 -1.00
C VAL A 153 10.07 -2.27 -0.84
N TYR A 154 10.73 -2.07 -1.97
CA TYR A 154 12.12 -1.63 -2.06
C TYR A 154 12.17 -0.16 -2.48
N PHE A 155 13.13 0.57 -1.91
CA PHE A 155 13.32 1.99 -2.19
C PHE A 155 14.65 2.22 -2.86
N THR A 156 14.67 3.02 -3.92
CA THR A 156 15.89 3.42 -4.63
C THR A 156 15.90 4.94 -4.81
N SER A 157 16.93 5.61 -4.29
CA SER A 157 17.14 7.04 -4.50
C SER A 157 17.38 7.33 -5.98
N LEU A 158 16.70 8.35 -6.49
CA LEU A 158 16.91 8.89 -7.83
C LEU A 158 17.91 10.06 -7.82
N GLN A 159 18.47 10.39 -6.66
CA GLN A 159 19.36 11.54 -6.47
C GLN A 159 20.85 11.13 -6.46
N GLY A 160 21.63 11.66 -7.41
CA GLY A 160 23.10 11.72 -7.33
C GLY A 160 23.88 10.39 -7.49
N LYS A 161 25.15 10.39 -7.02
CA LYS A 161 26.11 9.26 -7.10
C LYS A 161 25.98 8.23 -5.95
N ALA A 162 24.89 8.24 -5.20
CA ALA A 162 24.63 7.32 -4.09
C ALA A 162 23.56 6.32 -4.56
N PRO A 163 23.94 5.25 -5.28
CA PRO A 163 22.97 4.34 -5.89
C PRO A 163 22.25 3.47 -4.86
N LEU A 164 22.71 3.47 -3.60
CA LEU A 164 22.18 2.64 -2.53
C LEU A 164 21.30 3.46 -1.59
N THR A 165 20.19 2.88 -1.17
CA THR A 165 19.22 3.46 -0.25
C THR A 165 18.98 2.52 0.90
N GLY A 166 19.09 3.04 2.11
CA GLY A 166 18.79 2.31 3.33
C GLY A 166 17.57 2.91 4.02
N ILE A 167 16.96 2.13 4.89
CA ILE A 167 15.90 2.56 5.80
C ILE A 167 16.56 3.05 7.10
N GLU A 168 16.52 4.35 7.36
CA GLU A 168 16.97 4.96 8.63
C GLU A 168 16.07 4.50 9.78
N SER A 169 14.76 4.54 9.54
CA SER A 169 13.77 4.09 10.51
C SER A 169 12.52 3.58 9.83
N LEU A 170 11.98 2.49 10.37
CA LEU A 170 10.68 1.95 9.99
C LEU A 170 9.80 1.79 11.23
N ASP A 171 8.81 2.66 11.39
CA ASP A 171 7.88 2.62 12.51
C ASP A 171 6.49 2.18 12.04
N GLU A 172 5.95 1.12 12.62
CA GLU A 172 4.51 0.84 12.59
C GLU A 172 3.82 1.77 13.61
N GLY A 173 2.65 2.32 13.28
CA GLY A 173 1.93 3.20 14.18
C GLY A 173 0.53 3.55 13.72
N SER A 174 -0.02 4.59 14.34
CA SER A 174 -1.38 5.08 14.12
C SER A 174 -1.44 6.60 14.14
N PHE A 175 -2.50 7.17 13.58
CA PHE A 175 -2.81 8.59 13.77
C PHE A 175 -3.91 8.74 14.82
N ILE A 176 -3.61 9.51 15.87
CA ILE A 176 -4.58 9.91 16.90
C ILE A 176 -4.71 11.42 16.83
N ASP A 177 -5.94 11.90 16.59
CA ASP A 177 -6.25 13.32 16.41
C ASP A 177 -5.37 14.03 15.35
N GLY A 178 -5.10 13.32 14.25
CA GLY A 178 -4.27 13.82 13.14
C GLY A 178 -2.77 13.84 13.44
N GLN A 179 -2.33 13.34 14.60
CA GLN A 179 -0.92 13.27 14.98
C GLN A 179 -0.40 11.84 14.92
N TRP A 180 0.78 11.66 14.33
CA TRP A 180 1.48 10.38 14.33
C TRP A 180 1.81 9.93 15.75
N LYS A 181 1.41 8.71 16.11
CA LYS A 181 1.78 8.01 17.33
C LYS A 181 2.56 6.75 16.94
N PRO A 182 3.89 6.74 17.10
CA PRO A 182 4.67 5.55 16.79
C PRO A 182 4.31 4.42 17.74
N GLY A 183 4.15 3.22 17.17
CA GLY A 183 4.04 1.97 17.91
C GLY A 183 5.39 1.26 17.95
N ARG A 184 5.55 0.23 17.13
CA ARG A 184 6.77 -0.58 17.06
C ARG A 184 7.74 -0.03 16.01
N ARG A 185 9.01 0.11 16.41
CA ARG A 185 10.14 0.24 15.46
C ARG A 185 10.51 -1.15 14.96
N LEU A 186 10.45 -1.35 13.65
CA LEU A 186 10.87 -2.58 12.98
C LEU A 186 12.35 -2.50 12.61
N ASN A 187 13.11 -3.59 12.84
CA ASN A 187 14.54 -3.63 12.52
C ASN A 187 15.04 -5.06 12.24
N GLY A 188 16.29 -5.20 11.79
CA GLY A 188 16.90 -6.49 11.50
C GLY A 188 16.07 -7.28 10.49
N ASP A 189 15.63 -8.48 10.83
CA ASP A 189 14.88 -9.33 9.90
C ASP A 189 13.51 -8.73 9.51
N GLU A 190 12.91 -7.90 10.36
CA GLU A 190 11.60 -7.30 10.12
C GLU A 190 11.61 -6.29 8.95
N ASN A 191 12.76 -5.69 8.64
CA ASN A 191 12.95 -4.75 7.53
C ASN A 191 14.03 -5.21 6.53
N GLY A 192 14.35 -6.50 6.53
CA GLY A 192 15.35 -7.08 5.64
C GLY A 192 16.73 -6.46 5.82
N GLN A 193 17.14 -6.23 7.07
CA GLN A 193 18.40 -5.58 7.45
C GLN A 193 18.51 -4.15 6.89
N GLY A 194 17.39 -3.42 6.93
CA GLY A 194 17.26 -2.03 6.48
C GLY A 194 17.04 -1.84 4.97
N GLN A 195 16.66 -2.91 4.24
CA GLN A 195 16.58 -2.89 2.77
C GLN A 195 15.16 -2.83 2.22
N LEU A 196 14.15 -3.23 2.99
CA LEU A 196 12.78 -3.30 2.50
C LEU A 196 11.75 -3.02 3.60
N LEU A 197 10.57 -2.59 3.17
CA LEU A 197 9.35 -2.62 3.96
C LEU A 197 8.52 -3.84 3.56
N ARG A 198 8.00 -4.58 4.54
CA ARG A 198 7.07 -5.69 4.34
C ARG A 198 5.66 -5.26 4.76
N LEU A 199 4.72 -5.30 3.83
CA LEU A 199 3.30 -5.18 4.12
C LEU A 199 2.72 -6.59 4.32
N PRO A 200 1.97 -6.84 5.39
CA PRO A 200 1.35 -8.13 5.64
C PRO A 200 0.29 -8.51 4.59
N ALA A 201 -0.02 -9.80 4.51
CA ALA A 201 -1.20 -10.28 3.80
C ALA A 201 -2.47 -9.91 4.59
N GLY A 202 -3.53 -9.53 3.88
CA GLY A 202 -4.76 -9.00 4.46
C GLY A 202 -5.48 -9.92 5.45
N SER A 203 -5.31 -11.25 5.30
CA SER A 203 -5.97 -12.27 6.13
C SER A 203 -5.32 -12.47 7.49
N ASP A 204 -3.98 -12.42 7.58
CA ASP A 204 -3.25 -13.03 8.71
C ASP A 204 -2.81 -12.00 9.77
N ASP A 205 -2.39 -10.79 9.37
CA ASP A 205 -1.85 -9.76 10.30
C ASP A 205 -2.55 -8.39 10.19
N GLY A 206 -3.46 -8.23 9.21
CA GLY A 206 -4.28 -7.03 9.01
C GLY A 206 -3.54 -5.85 8.36
N VAL A 207 -4.27 -4.78 8.05
CA VAL A 207 -3.71 -3.55 7.47
C VAL A 207 -2.98 -2.74 8.54
N ARG A 208 -1.84 -2.13 8.18
CA ARG A 208 -1.00 -1.29 9.05
C ARG A 208 -0.57 -0.01 8.35
N ILE A 209 -0.18 1.00 9.14
CA ILE A 209 0.41 2.25 8.67
C ILE A 209 1.87 2.26 9.10
N TYR A 210 2.75 2.51 8.15
CA TYR A 210 4.18 2.60 8.37
C TYR A 210 4.66 4.02 8.12
N ARG A 211 5.51 4.54 8.99
CA ARG A 211 6.36 5.70 8.74
C ARG A 211 7.75 5.21 8.38
N VAL A 212 8.20 5.54 7.17
CA VAL A 212 9.50 5.15 6.62
C VAL A 212 10.36 6.40 6.50
N ARG A 213 11.57 6.37 7.05
CA ARG A 213 12.61 7.36 6.77
C ARG A 213 13.76 6.68 6.04
N LEU A 214 14.25 7.31 4.99
CA LEU A 214 15.26 6.78 4.09
C LEU A 214 16.56 7.58 4.19
N TYR A 215 17.65 6.99 3.74
CA TYR A 215 18.91 7.69 3.53
C TYR A 215 19.68 7.10 2.35
N GLY A 216 20.42 7.94 1.63
CA GLY A 216 21.35 7.51 0.58
C GLY A 216 22.74 7.21 1.13
N TYR A 217 23.41 6.19 0.59
CA TYR A 217 24.80 5.87 0.94
C TYR A 217 25.61 5.36 -0.26
N ARG A 218 26.93 5.17 -0.05
CA ARG A 218 27.90 4.71 -1.05
C ARG A 218 28.59 3.44 -0.58
#